data_AF-A0A954VB63-F1
#
_entry.id   AF-A0A954VB63-F1
#
_cell.length_a   1.000
_cell.length_b   1.000
_cell.length_c   1.000
_cell.angle_alpha   90.00
_cell.angle_beta   90.00
_cell.angle_gamma   90.00
#
_symmetry.space_group_name_H-M   'P 1'
#
loop_
_entity.id
_entity.type
_entity.pdbx_description
1 polymer ?
#
loop_
_entity_poly.entity_id
_entity_poly.type
_entity_poly.pdbx_seq_one_letter_code
_entity_poly.pdbx_strand_id
1 'polypeptide(L)'
;AQWLGLGDLRSKTFDPGKFPEMDQRMRSAMYDEARLFFESVVRENQSITHFIDSDYTFLNESVAAIYGLEKDVIGPEMRKVKLDNRNRGGILGMPGVLAATSFPNRTSPVNRGVWVLEKVLGDRVPAAPPNVPTLEKQDQQSVANLTLRERTELHRTDAVCANCHRLLDPIGFGLENFDAIGRWRDQDDNGERIDATGELPGGVRFSSPQELKGMLAGRLDDVSRNLVNKLLAYALCRRLEGYDEIVVDELMREIAQDEYRMQTLVTAVVTSYPFTHRRCE
;
A
#
# COMPACT_ATOMS: atom_id res chain seq x y z
N ALA A 1 0.31 12.29 -0.85
CA ALA A 1 -1.09 11.98 -0.51
C ALA A 1 -1.85 11.26 -1.63
N GLN A 2 -1.90 11.83 -2.85
CA GLN A 2 -2.70 11.26 -3.94
C GLN A 2 -2.23 9.87 -4.40
N TRP A 3 -0.91 9.66 -4.52
CA TRP A 3 -0.35 8.36 -4.90
C TRP A 3 -0.87 7.22 -4.00
N LEU A 4 -0.73 7.38 -2.69
CA LEU A 4 -1.07 6.35 -1.69
C LEU A 4 -2.57 6.31 -1.34
N GLY A 5 -3.40 7.24 -1.85
CA GLY A 5 -4.84 7.28 -1.54
C GLY A 5 -5.19 7.85 -0.15
N LEU A 6 -4.26 8.52 0.53
CA LEU A 6 -4.47 9.02 1.90
C LEU A 6 -5.51 10.14 2.00
N GLY A 7 -5.97 10.69 0.88
CA GLY A 7 -7.07 11.66 0.86
C GLY A 7 -8.36 11.10 1.45
N ASP A 8 -8.62 9.81 1.25
CA ASP A 8 -9.84 9.13 1.66
C ASP A 8 -9.98 9.06 3.19
N LEU A 9 -8.85 9.15 3.92
CA LEU A 9 -8.86 9.22 5.38
C LEU A 9 -9.55 10.46 5.93
N ARG A 10 -9.74 11.52 5.13
CA ARG A 10 -10.43 12.73 5.61
C ARG A 10 -11.94 12.54 5.71
N SER A 11 -12.53 11.74 4.83
CA SER A 11 -13.99 11.57 4.72
C SER A 11 -14.50 10.24 5.29
N LYS A 12 -13.64 9.25 5.46
CA LYS A 12 -14.03 7.91 5.94
C LYS A 12 -14.33 7.92 7.44
N THR A 13 -15.55 7.60 7.87
CA THR A 13 -15.91 7.54 9.31
C THR A 13 -15.76 6.13 9.84
N PHE A 14 -14.71 5.87 10.62
CA PHE A 14 -14.46 4.59 11.26
C PHE A 14 -15.41 4.33 12.43
N ASP A 15 -15.68 3.05 12.70
CA ASP A 15 -16.49 2.63 13.84
C ASP A 15 -15.77 3.01 15.16
N PRO A 16 -16.31 3.94 15.96
CA PRO A 16 -15.65 4.41 17.18
C PRO A 16 -15.65 3.35 18.29
N GLY A 17 -16.52 2.33 18.22
CA GLY A 17 -16.52 1.21 19.15
C GLY A 17 -15.35 0.25 18.90
N LYS A 18 -14.93 0.11 17.64
CA LYS A 18 -13.79 -0.75 17.24
C LYS A 18 -12.45 -0.01 17.17
N PHE A 19 -12.49 1.25 16.76
CA PHE A 19 -11.31 2.08 16.47
C PHE A 19 -11.42 3.45 17.16
N PRO A 20 -11.53 3.51 18.50
CA PRO A 20 -11.65 4.76 19.24
C PRO A 20 -10.47 5.71 19.01
N GLU A 21 -9.29 5.18 18.65
CA GLU A 21 -8.08 5.95 18.36
C GLU A 21 -8.15 6.70 17.02
N MET A 22 -9.11 6.39 16.13
CA MET A 22 -9.19 6.94 14.77
C MET A 22 -9.86 8.34 14.73
N ASP A 23 -9.39 9.22 15.59
CA ASP A 23 -9.80 10.62 15.67
C ASP A 23 -9.09 11.51 14.64
N GLN A 24 -9.35 12.83 14.67
CA GLN A 24 -8.72 13.77 13.75
C GLN A 24 -7.20 13.89 13.94
N ARG A 25 -6.70 13.69 15.17
CA ARG A 25 -5.28 13.78 15.49
C ARG A 25 -4.54 12.59 14.90
N MET A 26 -5.06 11.38 15.08
CA MET A 26 -4.53 10.16 14.47
C MET A 26 -4.49 10.27 12.94
N ARG A 27 -5.58 10.73 12.30
CA ARG A 27 -5.62 10.90 10.84
C ARG A 27 -4.58 11.89 10.33
N SER A 28 -4.39 12.99 11.04
CA SER A 28 -3.36 13.98 10.71
C SER A 28 -1.96 13.37 10.88
N ALA A 29 -1.72 12.64 11.96
CA ALA A 29 -0.44 11.97 12.22
C ALA A 29 -0.12 10.90 11.15
N MET A 30 -1.09 10.09 10.73
CA MET A 30 -0.93 9.12 9.63
C MET A 30 -0.59 9.80 8.30
N TYR A 31 -1.16 10.98 8.04
CA TYR A 31 -0.83 11.77 6.86
C TYR A 31 0.61 12.31 6.94
N ASP A 32 0.99 12.85 8.10
CA ASP A 32 2.34 13.38 8.33
C ASP A 32 3.41 12.30 8.30
N GLU A 33 3.14 11.09 8.81
CA GLU A 33 4.02 9.93 8.69
C GLU A 33 4.41 9.69 7.23
N ALA A 34 3.41 9.51 6.36
CA ALA A 34 3.64 9.24 4.96
C ALA A 34 4.33 10.41 4.24
N ARG A 35 4.00 11.65 4.59
CA ARG A 35 4.62 12.85 4.02
C ARG A 35 6.10 12.94 4.39
N LEU A 36 6.42 12.84 5.68
CA LEU A 36 7.79 12.93 6.19
C LEU A 36 8.64 11.74 5.73
N PHE A 37 8.06 10.55 5.66
CA PHE A 37 8.73 9.38 5.10
C PHE A 37 9.11 9.61 3.63
N PHE A 38 8.14 10.02 2.80
CA PHE A 38 8.41 10.33 1.39
C PHE A 38 9.47 11.43 1.24
N GLU A 39 9.35 12.50 2.03
CA GLU A 39 10.31 13.60 2.04
C GLU A 39 11.73 13.13 2.39
N SER A 40 11.86 12.24 3.38
CA SER A 40 13.14 11.66 3.78
C SER A 40 13.77 10.82 2.67
N VAL A 41 13.00 9.92 2.03
CA VAL A 41 13.50 9.08 0.92
C VAL A 41 14.02 9.96 -0.24
N VAL A 42 13.30 11.04 -0.56
CA VAL A 42 13.71 11.96 -1.64
C VAL A 42 14.92 12.82 -1.25
N ARG A 43 14.87 13.51 -0.10
CA ARG A 43 15.92 14.45 0.31
C ARG A 43 17.24 13.76 0.62
N GLU A 44 17.19 12.56 1.19
CA GLU A 44 18.37 11.77 1.53
C GLU A 44 18.89 10.95 0.33
N ASN A 45 18.33 11.15 -0.87
CA ASN A 45 18.69 10.44 -2.10
C ASN A 45 18.67 8.92 -1.96
N GLN A 46 17.68 8.39 -1.27
CA GLN A 46 17.56 6.94 -1.08
C GLN A 46 17.03 6.27 -2.34
N SER A 47 17.24 4.95 -2.42
CA SER A 47 16.69 4.12 -3.48
C SER A 47 15.17 3.95 -3.34
N ILE A 48 14.47 3.81 -4.46
CA ILE A 48 13.03 3.51 -4.53
C ILE A 48 12.66 2.28 -3.69
N THR A 49 13.59 1.33 -3.50
CA THR A 49 13.40 0.14 -2.66
C THR A 49 12.93 0.47 -1.24
N HIS A 50 13.34 1.62 -0.68
CA HIS A 50 12.93 2.05 0.65
C HIS A 50 11.42 2.28 0.76
N PHE A 51 10.73 2.60 -0.34
CA PHE A 51 9.27 2.66 -0.31
C PHE A 51 8.65 1.29 -0.01
N ILE A 52 9.29 0.18 -0.36
CA ILE A 52 8.79 -1.18 -0.10
C ILE A 52 9.32 -1.70 1.23
N ASP A 53 10.62 -1.62 1.45
CA ASP A 53 11.30 -2.17 2.61
C ASP A 53 12.24 -1.15 3.21
N SER A 54 11.80 -0.52 4.29
CA SER A 54 12.59 0.41 5.09
C SER A 54 12.61 -0.04 6.55
N ASP A 55 13.68 0.29 7.26
CA ASP A 55 13.87 0.02 8.69
C ASP A 55 13.54 1.24 9.56
N TYR A 56 12.85 2.24 9.02
CA TYR A 56 12.41 3.40 9.78
C TYR A 56 11.05 3.93 9.30
N THR A 57 10.42 4.73 10.16
CA THR A 57 9.26 5.57 9.81
C THR A 57 9.30 6.88 10.61
N PHE A 58 8.26 7.72 10.50
CA PHE A 58 8.09 8.91 11.32
C PHE A 58 6.89 8.75 12.25
N LEU A 59 7.10 8.92 13.55
CA LEU A 59 6.07 8.74 14.57
C LEU A 59 5.99 9.95 15.49
N ASN A 60 4.78 10.30 15.90
CA ASN A 60 4.51 11.00 17.14
C ASN A 60 3.74 10.05 18.07
N GLU A 61 3.39 10.51 19.28
CA GLU A 61 2.71 9.68 20.29
C GLU A 61 1.42 9.04 19.77
N SER A 62 0.64 9.74 18.94
CA SER A 62 -0.63 9.21 18.42
C SER A 62 -0.42 7.99 17.55
N VAL A 63 0.40 8.09 16.51
CA VAL A 63 0.65 6.94 15.62
C VAL A 63 1.54 5.88 16.28
N ALA A 64 2.40 6.26 17.24
CA ALA A 64 3.22 5.30 17.99
C ALA A 64 2.39 4.24 18.72
N ALA A 65 1.20 4.58 19.21
CA ALA A 65 0.26 3.62 19.80
C ALA A 65 -0.18 2.51 18.82
N ILE A 66 -0.29 2.81 17.52
CA ILE A 66 -0.62 1.80 16.49
C ILE A 66 0.56 0.85 16.26
N TYR A 67 1.78 1.35 16.44
CA TYR A 67 3.02 0.59 16.31
C TYR A 67 3.39 -0.20 17.58
N GLY A 68 2.75 0.07 18.72
CA GLY A 68 3.13 -0.48 20.03
C GLY A 68 4.39 0.16 20.61
N LEU A 69 4.66 1.43 20.24
CA LEU A 69 5.86 2.21 20.61
C LEU A 69 5.51 3.46 21.44
N GLU A 70 4.32 3.51 22.03
CA GLU A 70 3.83 4.65 22.83
C GLU A 70 4.68 4.96 24.07
N LYS A 71 5.49 4.00 24.53
CA LYS A 71 6.45 4.20 25.63
C LYS A 71 7.73 4.89 25.19
N ASP A 72 8.11 4.75 23.92
CA ASP A 72 9.38 5.24 23.38
C ASP A 72 9.21 6.60 22.68
N VAL A 73 8.00 6.88 22.16
CA VAL A 73 7.69 8.10 21.42
C VAL A 73 6.59 8.88 22.14
N ILE A 74 7.01 9.88 22.92
CA ILE A 74 6.12 10.75 23.71
C ILE A 74 6.05 12.14 23.09
N GLY A 75 4.86 12.74 23.09
CA GLY A 75 4.60 14.10 22.62
C GLY A 75 4.14 14.19 21.16
N PRO A 76 3.66 15.39 20.76
CA PRO A 76 3.00 15.61 19.46
C PRO A 76 3.97 15.66 18.28
N GLU A 77 5.27 15.87 18.53
CA GLU A 77 6.29 16.04 17.50
C GLU A 77 6.64 14.73 16.80
N MET A 78 6.54 14.76 15.47
CA MET A 78 6.96 13.67 14.59
C MET A 78 8.48 13.52 14.60
N ARG A 79 8.98 12.30 14.77
CA ARG A 79 10.41 11.99 14.73
C ARG A 79 10.70 10.74 13.91
N LYS A 80 11.88 10.69 13.28
CA LYS A 80 12.38 9.49 12.60
C LYS A 80 12.68 8.42 13.64
N VAL A 81 12.04 7.25 13.52
CA VAL A 81 12.16 6.14 14.47
C VAL A 81 12.59 4.89 13.72
N LYS A 82 13.63 4.22 14.22
CA LYS A 82 14.07 2.92 13.72
C LYS A 82 13.06 1.84 14.12
N LEU A 83 12.77 0.93 13.20
CA LEU A 83 11.84 -0.17 13.35
C LEU A 83 12.59 -1.50 13.32
N ASP A 84 12.58 -2.23 14.43
CA ASP A 84 13.18 -3.57 14.49
C ASP A 84 12.24 -4.66 13.95
N ASN A 85 10.92 -4.41 13.95
CA ASN A 85 9.93 -5.32 13.38
C ASN A 85 9.91 -5.23 11.84
N ARG A 86 10.44 -6.25 11.17
CA ARG A 86 10.53 -6.32 9.69
C ARG A 86 9.18 -6.42 8.97
N ASN A 87 8.09 -6.73 9.67
CA ASN A 87 6.73 -6.64 9.12
C ASN A 87 6.28 -5.18 8.93
N ARG A 88 6.94 -4.23 9.61
CA ARG A 88 6.71 -2.78 9.49
C ARG A 88 7.72 -2.14 8.54
N GLY A 89 7.54 -0.84 8.30
CA GLY A 89 8.40 -0.05 7.43
C GLY A 89 8.06 -0.18 5.95
N GLY A 90 8.40 0.85 5.19
CA GLY A 90 7.85 1.04 3.84
C GLY A 90 6.35 1.34 3.86
N ILE A 91 5.78 1.60 2.68
CA ILE A 91 4.40 2.07 2.51
C ILE A 91 3.34 0.99 2.77
N LEU A 92 3.70 -0.29 2.71
CA LEU A 92 2.76 -1.40 2.92
C LEU A 92 2.35 -1.56 4.39
N GLY A 93 3.28 -1.29 5.32
CA GLY A 93 3.05 -1.43 6.76
C GLY A 93 2.52 -0.16 7.43
N MET A 94 2.32 0.93 6.68
CA MET A 94 1.90 2.23 7.19
C MET A 94 0.42 2.23 7.60
N PRO A 95 0.08 2.62 8.84
CA PRO A 95 -1.30 2.75 9.31
C PRO A 95 -2.21 3.54 8.38
N GLY A 96 -1.75 4.67 7.84
CA GLY A 96 -2.54 5.48 6.91
C GLY A 96 -2.93 4.73 5.63
N VAL A 97 -2.02 3.94 5.07
CA VAL A 97 -2.27 3.12 3.87
C VAL A 97 -3.24 1.97 4.20
N LEU A 98 -3.00 1.29 5.32
CA LEU A 98 -3.84 0.19 5.79
C LEU A 98 -5.28 0.66 6.07
N ALA A 99 -5.44 1.86 6.64
CA ALA A 99 -6.72 2.52 6.86
C ALA A 99 -7.41 2.97 5.56
N ALA A 100 -6.67 3.55 4.63
CA ALA A 100 -7.20 3.97 3.34
C ALA A 100 -7.76 2.77 2.56
N THR A 101 -7.10 1.61 2.68
CA THR A 101 -7.45 0.36 1.96
C THR A 101 -8.41 -0.56 2.71
N SER A 102 -8.87 -0.21 3.91
CA SER A 102 -9.83 -1.03 4.69
C SER A 102 -11.26 -0.50 4.60
N PHE A 103 -12.26 -1.20 5.14
CA PHE A 103 -13.58 -0.62 5.40
C PHE A 103 -13.56 0.08 6.77
N PRO A 104 -14.53 0.97 7.07
CA PRO A 104 -14.51 1.69 8.34
C PRO A 104 -14.75 0.79 9.58
N ASN A 105 -15.22 -0.44 9.39
CA ASN A 105 -15.57 -1.39 10.45
C ASN A 105 -14.79 -2.72 10.40
N ARG A 106 -13.92 -2.93 9.39
CA ARG A 106 -13.10 -4.15 9.21
C ARG A 106 -12.03 -3.96 8.13
N THR A 107 -11.10 -4.90 8.03
CA THR A 107 -10.12 -5.00 6.94
C THR A 107 -10.76 -5.33 5.58
N SER A 108 -9.98 -5.20 4.51
CA SER A 108 -10.38 -5.62 3.15
C SER A 108 -9.16 -6.17 2.40
N PRO A 109 -8.95 -7.50 2.39
CA PRO A 109 -7.88 -8.13 1.63
C PRO A 109 -7.94 -7.75 0.15
N VAL A 110 -9.15 -7.72 -0.43
CA VAL A 110 -9.38 -7.37 -1.84
C VAL A 110 -8.87 -5.95 -2.14
N ASN A 111 -9.27 -4.95 -1.35
CA ASN A 111 -8.84 -3.57 -1.60
C ASN A 111 -7.34 -3.37 -1.35
N ARG A 112 -6.76 -4.07 -0.36
CA ARG A 112 -5.33 -4.07 -0.10
C ARG A 112 -4.54 -4.66 -1.27
N GLY A 113 -4.96 -5.81 -1.78
CA GLY A 113 -4.37 -6.46 -2.95
C GLY A 113 -4.46 -5.59 -4.20
N VAL A 114 -5.64 -5.03 -4.48
CA VAL A 114 -5.85 -4.07 -5.58
C VAL A 114 -4.93 -2.86 -5.43
N TRP A 115 -4.83 -2.29 -4.23
CA TRP A 115 -3.96 -1.15 -3.98
C TRP A 115 -2.48 -1.48 -4.23
N VAL A 116 -1.99 -2.66 -3.82
CA VAL A 116 -0.62 -3.08 -4.11
C VAL A 116 -0.41 -3.22 -5.63
N LEU A 117 -1.32 -3.89 -6.32
CA LEU A 117 -1.22 -4.07 -7.77
C LEU A 117 -1.21 -2.74 -8.52
N GLU A 118 -2.14 -1.83 -8.25
CA GLU A 118 -2.27 -0.58 -9.01
C GLU A 118 -1.34 0.55 -8.53
N LYS A 119 -1.22 0.73 -7.20
CA LYS A 119 -0.47 1.85 -6.61
C LYS A 119 1.00 1.53 -6.46
N VAL A 120 1.37 0.26 -6.25
CA VAL A 120 2.76 -0.14 -6.07
C VAL A 120 3.33 -0.71 -7.37
N LEU A 121 2.72 -1.74 -7.95
CA LEU A 121 3.27 -2.44 -9.12
C LEU A 121 2.88 -1.82 -10.48
N GLY A 122 1.81 -1.03 -10.53
CA GLY A 122 1.35 -0.39 -11.77
C GLY A 122 0.52 -1.31 -12.67
N ASP A 123 0.14 -2.49 -12.17
CA ASP A 123 -0.78 -3.39 -12.85
C ASP A 123 -2.18 -2.76 -12.96
N ARG A 124 -2.95 -3.17 -13.99
CA ARG A 124 -4.36 -2.80 -14.11
C ARG A 124 -5.25 -3.91 -13.56
N VAL A 125 -6.07 -3.58 -12.56
CA VAL A 125 -7.12 -4.47 -12.10
C VAL A 125 -8.44 -4.04 -12.76
N PRO A 126 -9.16 -4.95 -13.45
CA PRO A 126 -10.46 -4.59 -14.02
C PRO A 126 -11.44 -4.25 -12.91
N ALA A 127 -12.37 -3.33 -13.19
CA ALA A 127 -13.44 -3.01 -12.27
C ALA A 127 -14.26 -4.26 -11.93
N ALA A 128 -14.69 -4.38 -10.67
CA ALA A 128 -15.56 -5.46 -10.25
C ALA A 128 -16.85 -5.49 -11.09
N PRO A 129 -17.38 -6.66 -11.47
CA PRO A 129 -18.61 -6.76 -12.23
C PRO A 129 -19.78 -6.04 -11.53
N PRO A 130 -20.70 -5.40 -12.29
CA PRO A 130 -21.89 -4.83 -11.69
C PRO A 130 -22.75 -5.95 -11.09
N ASN A 131 -23.24 -5.75 -9.87
CA ASN A 131 -24.08 -6.68 -9.09
C ASN A 131 -23.37 -7.78 -8.28
N VAL A 132 -22.05 -7.71 -8.08
CA VAL A 132 -21.39 -8.59 -7.10
C VAL A 132 -21.85 -8.19 -5.67
N PRO A 133 -22.48 -9.09 -4.90
CA PRO A 133 -22.92 -8.78 -3.54
C PRO A 133 -21.71 -8.58 -2.62
N THR A 134 -21.78 -7.61 -1.71
CA THR A 134 -20.72 -7.39 -0.74
C THR A 134 -20.71 -8.51 0.32
N LEU A 135 -19.58 -8.70 1.02
CA LEU A 135 -19.47 -9.74 2.05
C LEU A 135 -20.49 -9.56 3.19
N GLU A 136 -20.94 -8.35 3.47
CA GLU A 136 -21.98 -8.04 4.46
C GLU A 136 -23.35 -8.57 4.06
N LYS A 137 -23.59 -8.80 2.76
CA LYS A 137 -24.83 -9.40 2.25
C LYS A 137 -24.81 -10.93 2.27
N GLN A 138 -23.70 -11.56 2.67
CA GLN A 138 -23.67 -13.00 2.92
C GLN A 138 -24.63 -13.33 4.07
N ASP A 139 -25.22 -14.53 4.03
CA ASP A 139 -26.08 -15.02 5.09
C ASP A 139 -25.26 -15.17 6.39
N GLN A 140 -25.57 -14.33 7.39
CA GLN A 140 -24.78 -14.22 8.62
C GLN A 140 -24.76 -15.52 9.42
N GLN A 141 -25.79 -16.36 9.30
CA GLN A 141 -25.84 -17.65 9.98
C GLN A 141 -24.85 -18.65 9.35
N SER A 142 -24.75 -18.67 8.01
CA SER A 142 -23.82 -19.54 7.28
C SER A 142 -22.35 -19.13 7.42
N VAL A 143 -22.07 -17.85 7.68
CA VAL A 143 -20.70 -17.31 7.77
C VAL A 143 -20.25 -16.95 9.18
N ALA A 144 -21.07 -17.24 10.21
CA ALA A 144 -20.83 -16.82 11.59
C ALA A 144 -19.46 -17.27 12.14
N ASN A 145 -19.01 -18.45 11.75
CA ASN A 145 -17.74 -19.04 12.21
C ASN A 145 -16.64 -18.99 11.15
N LEU A 146 -16.88 -18.29 10.03
CA LEU A 146 -15.88 -18.16 8.98
C LEU A 146 -15.03 -16.92 9.21
N THR A 147 -13.72 -17.09 9.11
CA THR A 147 -12.75 -16.01 9.03
C THR A 147 -13.03 -15.12 7.81
N LEU A 148 -12.48 -13.90 7.80
CA LEU A 148 -12.60 -13.03 6.63
C LEU A 148 -12.00 -13.67 5.37
N ARG A 149 -10.93 -14.46 5.53
CA ARG A 149 -10.31 -15.22 4.45
C ARG A 149 -11.28 -16.24 3.87
N GLU A 150 -11.84 -17.10 4.71
CA GLU A 150 -12.80 -18.13 4.28
C GLU A 150 -14.05 -17.52 3.64
N ARG A 151 -14.54 -16.39 4.17
CA ARG A 151 -15.66 -15.64 3.56
C ARG A 151 -15.33 -15.11 2.17
N THR A 152 -14.10 -14.63 1.97
CA THR A 152 -13.61 -14.16 0.67
C THR A 152 -13.39 -15.33 -0.28
N GLU A 153 -12.92 -16.46 0.22
CA GLU A 153 -12.76 -17.71 -0.55
C GLU A 153 -14.10 -18.27 -1.01
N LEU A 154 -15.09 -18.31 -0.12
CA LEU A 154 -16.45 -18.67 -0.46
C LEU A 154 -17.02 -17.76 -1.55
N HIS A 155 -16.75 -16.46 -1.45
CA HIS A 155 -17.19 -15.47 -2.44
C HIS A 155 -16.54 -15.68 -3.82
N ARG A 156 -15.29 -16.16 -3.90
CA ARG A 156 -14.58 -16.38 -5.17
C ARG A 156 -14.87 -17.73 -5.85
N THR A 157 -15.82 -18.52 -5.34
CA THR A 157 -16.17 -19.83 -5.93
C THR A 157 -16.69 -19.71 -7.37
N ASP A 158 -17.16 -18.53 -7.78
CA ASP A 158 -17.43 -18.21 -9.18
C ASP A 158 -16.13 -18.12 -10.01
N ALA A 159 -16.08 -18.86 -11.12
CA ALA A 159 -14.91 -18.94 -12.00
C ALA A 159 -14.48 -17.58 -12.59
N VAL A 160 -15.42 -16.65 -12.80
CA VAL A 160 -15.14 -15.30 -13.31
C VAL A 160 -14.38 -14.48 -12.25
N CYS A 161 -14.79 -14.60 -10.99
CA CYS A 161 -14.13 -13.92 -9.87
C CYS A 161 -12.75 -14.52 -9.60
N ALA A 162 -12.63 -15.85 -9.61
CA ALA A 162 -11.38 -16.55 -9.30
C ALA A 162 -10.19 -16.10 -10.17
N ASN A 163 -10.41 -15.74 -11.44
CA ASN A 163 -9.32 -15.39 -12.37
C ASN A 163 -8.57 -14.10 -11.98
N CYS A 164 -9.26 -13.10 -11.44
CA CYS A 164 -8.58 -11.91 -10.90
C CYS A 164 -8.16 -12.14 -9.44
N HIS A 165 -9.00 -12.83 -8.67
CA HIS A 165 -8.78 -13.05 -7.24
C HIS A 165 -7.54 -13.89 -6.93
N ARG A 166 -7.11 -14.78 -7.84
CA ARG A 166 -5.84 -15.53 -7.71
C ARG A 166 -4.59 -14.67 -7.56
N LEU A 167 -4.65 -13.40 -7.97
CA LEU A 167 -3.52 -12.47 -7.87
C LEU A 167 -3.69 -11.51 -6.69
N LEU A 168 -4.87 -10.91 -6.54
CA LEU A 168 -5.11 -9.87 -5.55
C LEU A 168 -5.34 -10.41 -4.13
N ASP A 169 -6.07 -11.52 -3.96
CA ASP A 169 -6.42 -12.04 -2.63
C ASP A 169 -5.19 -12.49 -1.84
N PRO A 170 -4.24 -13.26 -2.41
CA PRO A 170 -3.03 -13.64 -1.70
C PRO A 170 -2.30 -12.42 -1.12
N ILE A 171 -2.07 -11.38 -1.94
CA ILE A 171 -1.40 -10.14 -1.52
C ILE A 171 -2.15 -9.47 -0.37
N GLY A 172 -3.49 -9.41 -0.47
CA GLY A 172 -4.35 -8.90 0.58
C GLY A 172 -4.23 -9.68 1.89
N PHE A 173 -4.28 -11.01 1.82
CA PHE A 173 -4.13 -11.90 2.98
C PHE A 173 -2.78 -11.74 3.66
N GLY A 174 -1.71 -11.49 2.89
CA GLY A 174 -0.39 -11.18 3.41
C GLY A 174 -0.31 -9.98 4.33
N LEU A 175 -1.33 -9.14 4.35
CA LEU A 175 -1.43 -7.95 5.21
C LEU A 175 -2.48 -8.10 6.32
N GLU A 176 -3.16 -9.25 6.43
CA GLU A 176 -4.28 -9.40 7.37
C GLU A 176 -3.87 -9.40 8.84
N ASN A 177 -2.59 -9.65 9.17
CA ASN A 177 -2.08 -9.39 10.51
C ASN A 177 -2.17 -7.92 10.93
N PHE A 178 -2.44 -7.00 10.00
CA PHE A 178 -2.82 -5.63 10.32
C PHE A 178 -4.33 -5.47 10.31
N ASP A 179 -4.90 -4.95 11.39
CA ASP A 179 -6.30 -4.58 11.46
C ASP A 179 -6.64 -3.38 10.54
N ALA A 180 -7.88 -2.91 10.58
CA ALA A 180 -8.34 -1.86 9.68
C ALA A 180 -7.58 -0.54 9.81
N ILE A 181 -6.97 -0.24 10.96
CA ILE A 181 -6.20 0.99 11.20
C ILE A 181 -4.69 0.74 11.28
N GLY A 182 -4.27 -0.51 11.08
CA GLY A 182 -2.89 -0.91 11.03
C GLY A 182 -2.31 -1.41 12.35
N ARG A 183 -3.11 -1.73 13.37
CA ARG A 183 -2.63 -2.42 14.59
C ARG A 183 -2.28 -3.87 14.26
N TRP A 184 -1.23 -4.41 14.88
CA TRP A 184 -0.91 -5.84 14.73
C TRP A 184 -1.92 -6.70 15.47
N ARG A 185 -2.28 -7.85 14.88
CA ARG A 185 -3.15 -8.87 15.46
C ARG A 185 -2.73 -10.26 14.98
N ASP A 186 -2.79 -11.23 15.89
CA ASP A 186 -2.57 -12.65 15.60
C ASP A 186 -3.89 -13.42 15.42
N GLN A 187 -4.99 -12.84 15.92
CA GLN A 187 -6.35 -13.38 15.83
C GLN A 187 -7.29 -12.36 15.20
N ASP A 188 -8.34 -12.84 14.55
CA ASP A 188 -9.40 -11.99 14.00
C ASP A 188 -10.45 -11.60 15.05
N ASP A 189 -11.50 -10.88 14.62
CA ASP A 189 -12.57 -10.41 15.49
C ASP A 189 -13.37 -11.55 16.15
N ASN A 190 -13.26 -12.78 15.63
CA ASN A 190 -13.89 -13.98 16.17
C ASN A 190 -12.95 -14.79 17.08
N GLY A 191 -11.69 -14.37 17.24
CA GLY A 191 -10.68 -15.09 18.02
C GLY A 191 -9.96 -16.19 17.22
N GLU A 192 -10.22 -16.30 15.92
CA GLU A 192 -9.57 -17.30 15.07
C GLU A 192 -8.19 -16.82 14.62
N ARG A 193 -7.23 -17.74 14.51
CA ARG A 193 -5.86 -17.38 14.11
C ARG A 193 -5.84 -16.83 12.69
N ILE A 194 -5.13 -15.72 12.49
CA ILE A 194 -4.95 -15.13 11.16
C ILE A 194 -3.97 -15.98 10.34
N ASP A 195 -4.43 -16.38 9.16
CA ASP A 195 -3.60 -16.97 8.12
C ASP A 195 -3.21 -15.91 7.08
N ALA A 196 -1.98 -15.41 7.18
CA ALA A 196 -1.39 -14.45 6.25
C ALA A 196 -0.60 -15.10 5.11
N THR A 197 -0.75 -16.42 4.91
CA THR A 197 -0.11 -17.09 3.78
C THR A 197 -0.73 -16.65 2.46
N GLY A 198 0.09 -16.64 1.42
CA GLY A 198 -0.34 -16.38 0.06
C GLY A 198 0.51 -17.14 -0.95
N GLU A 199 -0.12 -17.51 -2.06
CA GLU A 199 0.52 -18.10 -3.22
C GLU A 199 0.15 -17.31 -4.47
N LEU A 200 1.16 -16.78 -5.15
CA LEU A 200 1.00 -16.05 -6.40
C LEU A 200 1.12 -16.99 -7.60
N PRO A 201 0.58 -16.60 -8.78
CA PRO A 201 0.84 -17.30 -10.03
C PRO A 201 2.34 -17.58 -10.23
N GLY A 202 2.67 -18.80 -10.64
CA GLY A 202 4.07 -19.25 -10.74
C GLY A 202 4.61 -19.96 -9.50
N GLY A 203 3.79 -20.13 -8.45
CA GLY A 203 4.12 -20.94 -7.27
C GLY A 203 4.96 -20.20 -6.21
N VAL A 204 5.05 -18.87 -6.32
CA VAL A 204 5.75 -18.04 -5.33
C VAL A 204 4.89 -17.96 -4.07
N ARG A 205 5.46 -18.30 -2.91
CA ARG A 205 4.75 -18.38 -1.63
C ARG A 205 5.36 -17.45 -0.59
N PHE A 206 4.52 -16.96 0.30
CA PHE A 206 4.89 -16.19 1.48
C PHE A 206 3.93 -16.48 2.63
N SER A 207 4.34 -16.14 3.84
CA SER A 207 3.64 -16.43 5.10
C SER A 207 3.51 -15.23 6.04
N SER A 208 4.09 -14.08 5.68
CA SER A 208 4.09 -12.88 6.50
C SER A 208 4.15 -11.59 5.67
N PRO A 209 3.77 -10.43 6.25
CA PRO A 209 3.99 -9.13 5.62
C PRO A 209 5.46 -8.87 5.26
N GLN A 210 6.40 -9.32 6.09
CA GLN A 210 7.83 -9.23 5.80
C GLN A 210 8.21 -9.97 4.51
N GLU A 211 7.76 -11.22 4.36
CA GLU A 211 8.05 -12.00 3.15
C GLU A 211 7.38 -11.40 1.92
N LEU A 212 6.13 -10.92 2.05
CA LEU A 212 5.44 -10.19 0.99
C LEU A 212 6.24 -8.95 0.53
N LYS A 213 6.72 -8.13 1.47
CA LYS A 213 7.59 -6.99 1.16
C LYS A 213 8.86 -7.43 0.43
N GLY A 214 9.51 -8.50 0.89
CA GLY A 214 10.70 -9.05 0.25
C GLY A 214 10.45 -9.47 -1.20
N MET A 215 9.31 -10.10 -1.49
CA MET A 215 8.94 -10.45 -2.86
C MET A 215 8.70 -9.22 -3.73
N LEU A 216 8.00 -8.20 -3.21
CA LEU A 216 7.76 -6.95 -3.94
C LEU A 216 9.06 -6.18 -4.19
N ALA A 217 10.01 -6.22 -3.25
CA ALA A 217 11.35 -5.68 -3.44
C ALA A 217 12.11 -6.42 -4.55
N GLY A 218 11.84 -7.72 -4.74
CA GLY A 218 12.32 -8.50 -5.89
C GLY A 218 11.71 -8.10 -7.24
N ARG A 219 10.62 -7.31 -7.25
CA ARG A 219 9.99 -6.73 -8.44
C ARG A 219 10.31 -5.23 -8.56
N LEU A 220 11.53 -4.83 -8.21
CA LEU A 220 11.93 -3.42 -8.17
C LEU A 220 11.73 -2.69 -9.51
N ASP A 221 11.90 -3.36 -10.64
CA ASP A 221 11.66 -2.76 -11.97
C ASP A 221 10.19 -2.36 -12.16
N ASP A 222 9.24 -3.19 -11.74
CA ASP A 222 7.81 -2.89 -11.85
C ASP A 222 7.44 -1.72 -10.92
N VAL A 223 7.93 -1.76 -9.68
CA VAL A 223 7.73 -0.68 -8.69
C VAL A 223 8.29 0.65 -9.22
N SER A 224 9.53 0.62 -9.73
CA SER A 224 10.22 1.81 -10.23
C SER A 224 9.56 2.34 -11.49
N ARG A 225 9.18 1.47 -12.45
CA ARG A 225 8.47 1.87 -13.66
C ARG A 225 7.14 2.53 -13.34
N ASN A 226 6.38 1.98 -12.38
CA ASN A 226 5.13 2.61 -11.95
C ASN A 226 5.38 3.99 -11.32
N LEU A 227 6.42 4.13 -10.50
CA LEU A 227 6.77 5.42 -9.91
C LEU A 227 7.23 6.43 -10.97
N VAL A 228 8.05 6.01 -11.94
CA VAL A 228 8.44 6.82 -13.11
C VAL A 228 7.21 7.30 -13.86
N ASN A 229 6.29 6.39 -14.21
CA ASN A 229 5.05 6.71 -14.90
C ASN A 229 4.22 7.75 -14.14
N LYS A 230 4.03 7.57 -12.83
CA LYS A 230 3.26 8.50 -12.00
C LYS A 230 3.95 9.86 -11.87
N LEU A 231 5.27 9.88 -11.69
CA LEU A 231 6.03 11.12 -11.52
C LEU A 231 6.11 11.90 -12.83
N LEU A 232 6.34 11.23 -13.95
CA LEU A 232 6.33 11.86 -15.27
C LEU A 232 4.94 12.42 -15.60
N ALA A 233 3.87 11.63 -15.42
CA ALA A 233 2.50 12.12 -15.62
C ALA A 233 2.17 13.35 -14.75
N TYR A 234 2.61 13.33 -13.49
CA TYR A 234 2.45 14.46 -12.57
C TYR A 234 3.23 15.68 -13.04
N ALA A 235 4.50 15.51 -13.43
CA ALA A 235 5.36 16.59 -13.90
C ALA A 235 4.87 17.23 -15.21
N LEU A 236 4.27 16.43 -16.10
CA LEU A 236 3.70 16.88 -17.36
C LEU A 236 2.26 17.41 -17.23
N CYS A 237 1.63 17.26 -16.06
CA CYS A 237 0.23 17.61 -15.82
C CYS A 237 -0.76 16.96 -16.81
N ARG A 238 -0.44 15.77 -17.35
CA ARG A 238 -1.29 15.02 -18.28
C ARG A 238 -1.12 13.52 -18.10
N ARG A 239 -2.04 12.75 -18.68
CA ARG A 239 -1.85 11.30 -18.81
C ARG A 239 -0.73 11.02 -19.81
N LEU A 240 0.03 9.98 -19.55
CA LEU A 240 0.98 9.45 -20.51
C LEU A 240 0.22 8.75 -21.65
N GLU A 241 0.78 8.87 -22.84
CA GLU A 241 0.32 8.24 -24.07
C GLU A 241 1.35 7.22 -24.54
N GLY A 242 1.01 6.43 -25.58
CA GLY A 242 1.89 5.35 -26.04
C GLY A 242 3.28 5.81 -26.50
N TYR A 243 3.42 7.06 -26.95
CA TYR A 243 4.74 7.61 -27.32
C TYR A 243 5.61 7.97 -26.11
N ASP A 244 5.05 8.11 -24.91
CA ASP A 244 5.83 8.39 -23.70
C ASP A 244 6.54 7.13 -23.18
N GLU A 245 6.14 5.92 -23.61
CA GLU A 245 6.77 4.66 -23.18
C GLU A 245 8.27 4.61 -23.50
N ILE A 246 8.69 5.19 -24.64
CA ILE A 246 10.11 5.28 -25.02
C ILE A 246 10.88 6.12 -23.99
N VAL A 247 10.27 7.22 -23.53
CA VAL A 247 10.86 8.09 -22.50
C VAL A 247 10.93 7.34 -21.17
N VAL A 248 9.86 6.63 -20.78
CA VAL A 248 9.85 5.80 -19.58
C VAL A 248 10.95 4.73 -19.62
N ASP A 249 11.16 4.07 -20.76
CA ASP A 249 12.24 3.08 -20.95
C ASP A 249 13.64 3.71 -20.83
N GLU A 250 13.83 4.93 -21.32
CA GLU A 250 15.06 5.70 -21.14
C GLU A 250 15.31 6.03 -19.68
N LEU A 251 14.31 6.60 -18.98
CA LEU A 251 14.41 6.93 -17.57
C LEU A 251 14.69 5.68 -16.72
N MET A 252 14.03 4.55 -17.01
CA MET A 252 14.27 3.30 -16.32
C MET A 252 15.72 2.82 -16.47
N ARG A 253 16.30 2.93 -17.67
CA ARG A 253 17.72 2.59 -17.90
C ARG A 253 18.66 3.54 -17.15
N GLU A 254 18.34 4.83 -17.10
CA GLU A 254 19.15 5.83 -16.39
C GLU A 254 19.14 5.60 -14.88
N ILE A 255 17.96 5.46 -14.25
CA ILE A 255 17.87 5.27 -12.80
C ILE A 255 18.46 3.93 -12.36
N ALA A 256 18.39 2.89 -13.18
CA ALA A 256 18.98 1.59 -12.87
C ALA A 256 20.52 1.65 -12.78
N GLN A 257 21.16 2.56 -13.54
CA GLN A 257 22.61 2.78 -13.45
C GLN A 257 23.04 3.43 -12.12
N ASP A 258 22.11 4.12 -11.44
CA ASP A 258 22.33 4.75 -10.14
C ASP A 258 21.44 4.12 -9.05
N GLU A 259 21.29 2.80 -9.10
CA GLU A 259 20.64 2.00 -8.05
C GLU A 259 19.23 2.48 -7.67
N TYR A 260 18.48 3.01 -8.64
CA TYR A 260 17.12 3.52 -8.49
C TYR A 260 17.00 4.66 -7.47
N ARG A 261 17.99 5.54 -7.38
CA ARG A 261 17.97 6.69 -6.46
C ARG A 261 17.00 7.79 -6.86
N MET A 262 16.36 8.40 -5.86
CA MET A 262 15.33 9.41 -6.07
C MET A 262 15.81 10.68 -6.77
N GLN A 263 17.03 11.17 -6.50
CA GLN A 263 17.51 12.39 -7.16
C GLN A 263 17.78 12.16 -8.65
N THR A 264 18.26 10.97 -9.02
CA THR A 264 18.46 10.59 -10.43
C THR A 264 17.13 10.48 -11.13
N LEU A 265 16.13 9.84 -10.51
CA LEU A 265 14.76 9.83 -11.05
C LEU A 265 14.20 11.25 -11.26
N VAL A 266 14.28 12.12 -10.24
CA VAL A 266 13.76 13.48 -10.34
C VAL A 266 14.49 14.27 -11.43
N THR A 267 15.81 14.16 -11.51
CA THR A 267 16.64 14.82 -12.52
C THR A 267 16.26 14.35 -13.92
N ALA A 268 16.23 13.03 -14.14
CA ALA A 268 15.88 12.43 -15.42
C ALA A 268 14.48 12.86 -15.89
N VAL A 269 13.50 12.97 -14.99
CA VAL A 269 12.17 13.50 -15.34
C VAL A 269 12.24 14.96 -15.78
N VAL A 270 12.87 15.85 -15.01
CA VAL A 270 12.86 17.29 -15.29
C VAL A 270 13.80 17.70 -16.44
N THR A 271 14.71 16.82 -16.85
CA THR A 271 15.56 17.02 -18.04
C THR A 271 15.03 16.28 -19.27
N SER A 272 13.99 15.45 -19.13
CA SER A 272 13.42 14.69 -20.24
C SER A 272 12.85 15.60 -21.34
N TYR A 273 12.86 15.09 -22.58
CA TYR A 273 12.30 15.79 -23.73
C TYR A 273 10.84 16.27 -23.52
N PRO A 274 9.88 15.42 -23.08
CA PRO A 274 8.48 15.87 -22.92
C PRO A 274 8.29 16.91 -21.81
N PHE A 275 9.22 17.02 -20.85
CA PHE A 275 9.17 18.05 -19.81
C PHE A 275 9.74 19.38 -20.30
N THR A 276 10.86 19.34 -21.01
CA THR A 276 11.58 20.53 -21.49
C THR A 276 10.99 21.11 -22.78
N HIS A 277 10.17 20.36 -23.50
CA HIS A 277 9.54 20.77 -24.74
C HIS A 277 8.02 20.59 -24.66
N ARG A 278 7.30 21.56 -25.20
CA ARG A 278 5.85 21.50 -25.40
C ARG A 278 5.56 21.55 -26.90
N ARG A 279 4.58 20.76 -27.34
CA ARG A 279 4.03 20.91 -28.70
C ARG A 279 3.41 22.30 -28.84
N CYS A 280 3.93 23.11 -29.76
CA CYS A 280 3.22 24.32 -30.18
C CYS A 280 1.94 23.90 -30.89
N GLU A 281 0.81 24.39 -30.40
CA GLU A 281 -0.50 24.32 -31.05
C GLU A 281 -0.73 25.57 -31.89
#